data_AF-A0A8B6D0P4-F1
#
_entry.id   AF-A0A8B6D0P4-F1
#
_cell.length_a   1.000
_cell.length_b   1.000
_cell.length_c   1.000
_cell.angle_alpha   90.00
_cell.angle_beta   90.00
_cell.angle_gamma   90.00
#
_symmetry.space_group_name_H-M   'P 1'
#
loop_
_entity.id
_entity.type
_entity.pdbx_description
1 polymer ?
#
loop_
_entity_poly.entity_id
_entity_poly.type
_entity_poly.pdbx_seq_one_letter_code
_entity_poly.pdbx_strand_id
1 'polypeptide(L)'
;MSGDKISLTDALQNVDVLDELPLPDQQPCIEGLSLSIHYQANFDTNFEDRNAYVTGVAKYIEEATVHADLNKLLEKGQEFAAILYTWRCCSRALPQVKSNEQPNRSEIYNKIVEVLDPQVSKLMEFMYFVKNAIDRFGEQIKRLCHVQKRNDFVSEAYLLTLGKFINTFVELDQLKNMKASISNDYSAFRR
;
A
#
# COMPACT_ATOMS: atom_id res chain seq x y z
N MET A 1 -33.33 -11.96 -36.92
CA MET A 1 -33.19 -10.83 -36.00
C MET A 1 -33.97 -11.19 -34.75
N SER A 2 -33.33 -11.86 -33.79
CA SER A 2 -33.93 -12.22 -32.50
C SER A 2 -34.25 -10.93 -31.74
N GLY A 3 -35.52 -10.72 -31.38
CA GLY A 3 -35.91 -9.59 -30.55
C GLY A 3 -35.35 -9.77 -29.15
N ASP A 4 -34.38 -8.93 -28.78
CA ASP A 4 -33.89 -8.86 -27.41
C ASP A 4 -35.06 -8.54 -26.49
N LYS A 5 -35.32 -9.43 -25.53
CA LYS A 5 -36.35 -9.23 -24.51
C LYS A 5 -35.91 -8.08 -23.61
N ILE A 6 -36.52 -6.92 -23.80
CA ILE A 6 -36.31 -5.75 -22.94
C ILE A 6 -36.80 -6.10 -21.53
N SER A 7 -35.95 -5.89 -20.52
CA SER A 7 -36.31 -6.13 -19.13
C SER A 7 -37.28 -5.04 -18.64
N LEU A 8 -38.13 -5.39 -17.68
CA LEU A 8 -38.98 -4.41 -16.97
C LEU A 8 -38.13 -3.29 -16.33
N THR A 9 -36.92 -3.61 -15.86
CA THR A 9 -35.97 -2.64 -15.31
C THR A 9 -35.56 -1.59 -16.34
N ASP A 10 -35.27 -2.03 -17.57
CA ASP A 10 -34.80 -1.16 -18.63
C ASP A 10 -35.94 -0.24 -19.11
N ALA A 11 -37.16 -0.79 -19.17
CA ALA A 11 -38.35 -0.03 -19.49
C ALA A 11 -38.65 1.06 -18.44
N LEU A 12 -38.47 0.77 -17.15
CA LEU A 12 -38.66 1.75 -16.08
C LEU A 12 -37.55 2.82 -16.10
N GLN A 13 -36.28 2.44 -16.30
CA GLN A 13 -35.18 3.41 -16.44
C GLN A 13 -35.42 4.40 -17.59
N ASN A 14 -35.97 3.95 -18.71
CA ASN A 14 -36.30 4.83 -19.82
C ASN A 14 -37.37 5.88 -19.46
N VAL A 15 -38.32 5.53 -18.58
CA VAL A 15 -39.33 6.47 -18.09
C VAL A 15 -38.73 7.45 -17.09
N ASP A 16 -37.88 6.96 -16.18
CA ASP A 16 -37.21 7.81 -15.18
C ASP A 16 -36.34 8.90 -15.84
N VAL A 17 -35.69 8.60 -16.98
CA VAL A 17 -34.90 9.57 -17.76
C VAL A 17 -35.74 10.74 -18.28
N LEU A 18 -37.04 10.54 -18.53
CA LEU A 18 -37.92 11.60 -19.02
C LEU A 18 -38.25 12.63 -17.94
N ASP A 19 -38.27 12.23 -16.66
CA ASP A 19 -38.52 13.14 -15.53
C ASP A 19 -37.32 14.08 -15.27
N GLU A 20 -36.11 13.68 -15.66
CA GLU A 20 -34.89 14.49 -15.54
C GLU A 20 -34.62 15.38 -16.77
N LEU A 21 -35.43 15.26 -17.83
CA LEU A 21 -35.18 15.99 -19.09
C LEU A 21 -35.36 17.51 -18.88
N PRO A 22 -34.30 18.32 -19.00
CA PRO A 22 -34.43 19.76 -18.90
C PRO A 22 -35.24 20.27 -20.09
N LEU A 23 -36.40 20.87 -19.81
CA LEU A 23 -37.18 21.54 -20.85
C LEU A 23 -36.40 22.76 -21.34
N PRO A 24 -36.26 22.95 -22.66
CA PRO A 24 -35.50 24.08 -23.20
C PRO A 24 -36.15 25.39 -22.73
N ASP A 25 -35.35 26.27 -22.13
CA ASP A 25 -35.74 27.67 -21.98
C ASP A 25 -35.48 28.42 -23.31
N GLN A 26 -36.14 29.56 -23.49
CA GLN A 26 -36.01 30.36 -24.70
C GLN A 26 -34.73 31.23 -24.70
N GLN A 27 -33.67 30.79 -24.04
CA GLN A 27 -32.45 31.58 -23.89
C GLN A 27 -31.51 31.37 -25.09
N PRO A 28 -30.98 32.45 -25.71
CA PRO A 28 -30.04 32.31 -26.82
C PRO A 28 -28.73 31.69 -26.34
N CYS A 29 -28.33 30.58 -26.97
CA CYS A 29 -27.06 29.90 -26.70
C CYS A 29 -25.91 30.70 -27.35
N ILE A 30 -25.12 31.42 -26.54
CA ILE A 30 -23.91 32.12 -26.97
C ILE A 30 -22.72 31.24 -26.61
N GLU A 31 -22.34 30.32 -27.48
CA GLU A 31 -21.14 29.49 -27.31
C GLU A 31 -19.91 30.21 -27.86
N GLY A 32 -18.80 30.18 -27.11
CA GLY A 32 -17.51 30.73 -27.54
C GLY A 32 -16.77 29.80 -28.51
N LEU A 33 -15.76 30.34 -29.20
CA LEU A 33 -14.86 29.55 -30.07
C LEU A 33 -14.17 28.44 -29.28
N SER A 34 -14.13 27.24 -29.84
CA SER A 34 -13.42 26.09 -29.28
C SER A 34 -11.90 26.28 -29.36
N LEU A 35 -11.20 26.16 -28.23
CA LEU A 35 -9.74 26.11 -28.17
C LEU A 35 -9.25 24.67 -28.30
N SER A 36 -8.17 24.47 -29.04
CA SER A 36 -7.47 23.18 -29.11
C SER A 36 -6.71 22.91 -27.81
N ILE A 37 -7.01 21.80 -27.14
CA ILE A 37 -6.29 21.34 -25.96
C ILE A 37 -5.33 20.23 -26.39
N HIS A 38 -4.05 20.37 -26.05
CA HIS A 38 -3.09 19.28 -26.21
C HIS A 38 -3.25 18.29 -25.06
N TYR A 39 -3.49 17.02 -25.37
CA TYR A 39 -3.63 15.94 -24.39
C TYR A 39 -2.44 14.98 -24.50
N GLN A 40 -1.76 14.77 -23.39
CA GLN A 40 -0.72 13.74 -23.25
C GLN A 40 -1.11 12.83 -22.09
N ALA A 41 -1.34 11.54 -22.38
CA ALA A 41 -1.68 10.56 -21.36
C ALA A 41 -0.42 10.06 -20.65
N ASN A 42 -0.39 10.16 -19.31
CA ASN A 42 0.54 9.43 -18.45
C ASN A 42 -0.29 8.49 -17.56
N PHE A 43 0.05 7.21 -17.52
CA PHE A 43 -0.65 6.20 -16.71
C PHE A 43 0.07 5.90 -15.39
N ASP A 44 1.12 6.66 -15.06
CA ASP A 44 1.79 6.54 -13.78
C ASP A 44 0.87 6.97 -12.62
N THR A 45 0.71 6.08 -11.63
CA THR A 45 -0.09 6.30 -10.41
C THR A 45 0.72 6.90 -9.26
N ASN A 46 1.90 7.46 -9.54
CA ASN A 46 2.73 8.16 -8.55
C ASN A 46 2.30 9.61 -8.31
N PHE A 47 1.36 10.14 -9.11
CA PHE A 47 0.77 11.48 -8.96
C PHE A 47 1.83 12.58 -8.81
N GLU A 48 2.89 12.53 -9.63
CA GLU A 48 4.01 13.49 -9.58
C GLU A 48 3.55 14.91 -9.94
N ASP A 49 2.56 15.02 -10.83
CA ASP A 49 1.98 16.25 -11.36
C ASP A 49 0.80 16.76 -10.54
N ARG A 50 0.49 16.18 -9.37
CA ARG A 50 -0.68 16.56 -8.54
C ARG A 50 -0.75 18.05 -8.19
N ASN A 51 0.40 18.71 -8.09
CA ASN A 51 0.50 20.15 -7.80
C ASN A 51 0.18 21.04 -9.02
N ALA A 52 0.13 20.49 -10.25
CA ALA A 52 -0.24 21.23 -11.44
C ALA A 52 -1.76 21.45 -11.56
N TYR A 53 -2.57 20.58 -10.92
CA TYR A 53 -4.04 20.63 -10.96
C TYR A 53 -4.64 21.44 -9.79
N VAL A 54 -4.09 22.62 -9.51
CA VAL A 54 -4.54 23.53 -8.43
C VAL A 54 -6.00 23.97 -8.60
N THR A 55 -6.54 23.89 -9.82
CA THR A 55 -7.93 24.22 -10.15
C THR A 55 -8.93 23.12 -9.79
N GLY A 56 -8.47 21.94 -9.36
CA GLY A 56 -9.32 20.83 -8.91
C GLY A 56 -9.79 20.97 -7.46
N VAL A 57 -10.87 20.27 -7.11
CA VAL A 57 -11.39 20.22 -5.73
C VAL A 57 -10.26 19.73 -4.81
N ALA A 58 -9.85 20.55 -3.83
CA ALA A 58 -8.70 20.32 -2.95
C ALA A 58 -8.62 18.91 -2.33
N LYS A 59 -9.78 18.27 -2.13
CA LYS A 59 -9.92 16.88 -1.66
C LYS A 59 -9.16 15.85 -2.52
N TYR A 60 -9.10 16.04 -3.85
CA TYR A 60 -8.44 15.09 -4.75
C TYR A 60 -6.92 15.20 -4.68
N ILE A 61 -6.39 16.40 -4.46
CA ILE A 61 -4.95 16.64 -4.27
C ILE A 61 -4.50 16.00 -2.95
N GLU A 62 -5.31 16.11 -1.89
CA GLU A 62 -5.07 15.45 -0.61
C GLU A 62 -5.08 13.92 -0.79
N GLU A 63 -6.09 13.36 -1.46
CA GLU A 63 -6.16 11.91 -1.72
C GLU A 63 -4.95 11.42 -2.53
N ALA A 64 -4.59 12.10 -3.62
CA ALA A 64 -3.45 11.74 -4.46
C ALA A 64 -2.13 11.79 -3.68
N THR A 65 -1.96 12.76 -2.78
CA THR A 65 -0.76 12.86 -1.93
C THR A 65 -0.66 11.68 -0.97
N VAL A 66 -1.77 11.35 -0.29
CA VAL A 66 -1.82 10.19 0.60
C VAL A 66 -1.59 8.89 -0.17
N HIS A 67 -2.19 8.76 -1.36
CA HIS A 67 -2.03 7.59 -2.22
C HIS A 67 -0.57 7.39 -2.63
N ALA A 68 0.12 8.44 -3.08
CA ALA A 68 1.53 8.36 -3.42
C ALA A 68 2.41 7.88 -2.24
N ASP A 69 2.14 8.34 -1.02
CA ASP A 69 2.89 7.91 0.15
C ASP A 69 2.57 6.46 0.57
N LEU A 70 1.34 6.01 0.37
CA LEU A 70 0.95 4.60 0.55
C LEU A 70 1.68 3.68 -0.45
N ASN A 71 1.85 4.09 -1.71
CA ASN A 71 2.57 3.31 -2.71
C ASN A 71 4.04 3.09 -2.32
N LYS A 72 4.73 4.11 -1.80
CA LYS A 72 6.11 3.98 -1.29
C LYS A 72 6.23 2.96 -0.15
N LEU A 73 5.22 2.93 0.73
CA LEU A 73 5.17 1.95 1.82
C LEU A 73 4.95 0.53 1.30
N LEU A 74 4.17 0.33 0.23
CA LEU A 74 4.02 -0.97 -0.43
C LEU A 74 5.33 -1.46 -1.05
N GLU A 75 6.05 -0.58 -1.75
CA GLU A 75 7.36 -0.89 -2.32
C GLU A 75 8.35 -1.33 -1.23
N LYS A 76 8.43 -0.58 -0.14
CA LYS A 76 9.26 -0.95 1.02
C LYS A 76 8.80 -2.25 1.67
N GLY A 77 7.49 -2.53 1.68
CA GLY A 77 6.95 -3.82 2.11
C GLY A 77 7.46 -4.98 1.27
N GLN A 78 7.56 -4.80 -0.04
CA GLN A 78 8.10 -5.79 -0.96
C GLN A 78 9.59 -6.07 -0.72
N GLU A 79 10.38 -5.04 -0.44
CA GLU A 79 11.80 -5.19 -0.07
C GLU A 79 11.95 -6.07 1.19
N PHE A 80 11.14 -5.82 2.22
CA PHE A 80 11.15 -6.67 3.41
C PHE A 80 10.66 -8.09 3.15
N ALA A 81 9.66 -8.27 2.29
CA ALA A 81 9.23 -9.61 1.88
C ALA A 81 10.39 -10.38 1.22
N ALA A 82 11.15 -9.73 0.34
CA ALA A 82 12.35 -10.32 -0.26
C ALA A 82 13.43 -10.66 0.78
N ILE A 83 13.69 -9.77 1.74
CA ILE A 83 14.64 -10.02 2.85
C ILE A 83 14.21 -11.24 3.67
N LEU A 84 12.94 -11.32 4.08
CA LEU A 84 12.41 -12.44 4.87
C LEU A 84 12.45 -13.75 4.09
N TYR A 85 12.05 -13.71 2.82
CA TYR A 85 12.05 -14.88 1.95
C TYR A 85 13.46 -15.44 1.74
N THR A 86 14.43 -14.57 1.52
CA THR A 86 15.83 -14.95 1.28
C THR A 86 16.63 -15.18 2.57
N TRP A 87 16.04 -14.93 3.74
CA TRP A 87 16.70 -15.16 5.02
C TRP A 87 17.12 -16.62 5.19
N ARG A 88 18.43 -16.83 5.38
CA ARG A 88 19.06 -18.12 5.69
C ARG A 88 19.71 -18.02 7.07
N CYS A 89 19.64 -19.12 7.81
CA CYS A 89 20.11 -19.18 9.20
C CYS A 89 21.63 -19.00 9.27
N CYS A 90 22.07 -17.88 9.84
CA CYS A 90 23.49 -17.61 10.08
C CYS A 90 24.01 -18.42 11.27
N SER A 91 23.21 -18.55 12.33
CA SER A 91 23.57 -19.28 13.56
C SER A 91 23.85 -20.77 13.35
N ARG A 92 23.35 -21.38 12.27
CA ARG A 92 23.72 -22.75 11.89
C ARG A 92 25.15 -22.88 11.36
N ALA A 93 25.69 -21.81 10.78
CA ALA A 93 27.06 -21.79 10.23
C ALA A 93 28.09 -21.34 11.27
N LEU A 94 27.65 -20.69 12.35
CA LEU A 94 28.53 -20.16 13.39
C LEU A 94 29.00 -21.27 14.35
N PRO A 95 30.26 -21.21 14.83
CA PRO A 95 30.78 -22.15 15.81
C PRO A 95 30.02 -22.02 17.13
N GLN A 96 29.61 -23.16 17.70
CA GLN A 96 28.92 -23.20 18.99
C GLN A 96 29.90 -23.40 20.14
N VAL A 97 29.66 -22.68 21.24
CA VAL A 97 30.39 -22.86 22.50
C VAL A 97 29.94 -24.18 23.13
N LYS A 98 30.87 -25.12 23.33
CA LYS A 98 30.58 -26.47 23.86
C LYS A 98 30.60 -26.53 25.39
N SER A 99 31.42 -25.70 26.03
CA SER A 99 31.61 -25.65 27.48
C SER A 99 31.97 -24.24 27.93
N ASN A 100 31.67 -23.92 29.19
CA ASN A 100 32.02 -22.65 29.80
C ASN A 100 33.53 -22.42 29.91
N GLU A 101 34.30 -23.51 29.98
CA GLU A 101 35.77 -23.53 30.11
C GLU A 101 36.50 -23.47 28.75
N GLN A 102 35.76 -23.34 27.65
CA GLN A 102 36.35 -23.31 26.31
C GLN A 102 37.26 -22.06 26.14
N PRO A 103 38.54 -22.21 25.77
CA PRO A 103 39.50 -21.10 25.75
C PRO A 103 39.11 -19.93 24.84
N ASN A 104 38.57 -20.22 23.65
CA ASN A 104 38.18 -19.22 22.65
C ASN A 104 36.69 -18.79 22.75
N ARG A 105 36.05 -19.03 23.89
CA ARG A 105 34.63 -18.71 24.10
C ARG A 105 34.30 -17.24 23.85
N SER A 106 35.10 -16.32 24.39
CA SER A 106 34.91 -14.87 24.21
C SER A 106 35.08 -14.44 22.76
N GLU A 107 36.09 -14.98 22.07
CA GLU A 107 36.34 -14.71 20.65
C GLU A 107 35.18 -15.17 19.77
N ILE A 108 34.62 -16.36 20.05
CA ILE A 108 33.44 -16.87 19.36
C ILE A 108 32.26 -15.91 19.52
N TYR A 109 31.93 -15.48 20.74
CA TYR A 109 30.82 -14.55 20.95
C TYR A 109 31.04 -13.20 20.26
N ASN A 110 32.25 -12.65 20.33
CA ASN A 110 32.57 -11.40 19.64
C ASN A 110 32.34 -11.52 18.13
N LYS A 111 32.73 -12.65 17.53
CA LYS A 111 32.50 -12.91 16.10
C LYS A 111 31.05 -13.20 15.76
N ILE A 112 30.30 -13.85 16.65
CA ILE A 112 28.85 -14.04 16.49
C ILE A 112 28.15 -12.68 16.43
N VAL A 113 28.47 -11.78 17.37
CA VAL A 113 27.90 -10.43 17.40
C VAL A 113 28.28 -9.66 16.14
N GLU A 114 29.57 -9.64 15.76
CA GLU A 114 30.05 -8.95 14.55
C GLU A 114 29.30 -9.40 13.28
N VAL A 115 29.03 -10.69 13.13
CA VAL A 115 28.34 -11.24 11.95
C VAL A 115 26.82 -11.00 12.00
N LEU A 116 26.20 -11.12 13.17
CA LEU A 116 24.75 -11.06 13.31
C LEU A 116 24.21 -9.63 13.51
N ASP A 117 25.03 -8.70 14.00
CA ASP A 117 24.64 -7.30 14.21
C ASP A 117 23.95 -6.66 12.99
N PRO A 118 24.53 -6.68 11.78
CA PRO A 118 23.86 -6.10 10.60
C PRO A 118 22.57 -6.84 10.21
N GLN A 119 22.42 -8.12 10.57
CA GLN A 119 21.16 -8.84 10.35
C GLN A 119 20.11 -8.41 11.37
N VAL A 120 20.48 -8.26 12.64
CA VAL A 120 19.59 -7.78 13.69
C VAL A 120 19.14 -6.33 13.41
N SER A 121 20.00 -5.47 12.87
CA SER A 121 19.60 -4.13 12.42
C SER A 121 18.46 -4.18 11.40
N LYS A 122 18.51 -5.08 10.41
CA LYS A 122 17.43 -5.28 9.44
C LYS A 122 16.14 -5.76 10.10
N LEU A 123 16.21 -6.60 11.14
CA LEU A 123 15.02 -7.02 11.90
C LEU A 123 14.41 -5.86 12.68
N MET A 124 15.23 -4.97 13.23
CA MET A 124 14.75 -3.76 13.89
C MET A 124 14.08 -2.82 12.89
N GLU A 125 14.69 -2.60 11.73
CA GLU A 125 14.09 -1.82 10.64
C GLU A 125 12.76 -2.42 10.18
N PHE A 126 12.69 -3.74 10.03
CA PHE A 126 11.45 -4.45 9.70
C PHE A 126 10.37 -4.23 10.77
N MET A 127 10.71 -4.35 12.05
CA MET A 127 9.79 -4.11 13.16
C MET A 127 9.22 -2.69 13.14
N TYR A 128 10.10 -1.68 12.97
CA TYR A 128 9.67 -0.29 12.89
C TYR A 128 8.82 -0.01 11.65
N PHE A 129 9.18 -0.61 10.51
CA PHE A 129 8.41 -0.51 9.29
C PHE A 129 6.99 -1.07 9.47
N VAL A 130 6.85 -2.31 9.97
CA VAL A 130 5.53 -2.94 10.14
C VAL A 130 4.66 -2.12 11.09
N LYS A 131 5.22 -1.63 12.20
CA LYS A 131 4.49 -0.76 13.14
C LYS A 131 3.98 0.51 12.45
N ASN A 132 4.86 1.24 11.76
CA ASN A 132 4.49 2.45 11.03
C ASN A 132 3.47 2.16 9.91
N ALA A 133 3.62 1.06 9.17
CA ALA A 133 2.71 0.68 8.10
C ALA A 133 1.30 0.36 8.63
N ILE A 134 1.19 -0.35 9.76
CA ILE A 134 -0.09 -0.62 10.43
C ILE A 134 -0.73 0.67 10.91
N ASP A 135 0.04 1.55 11.56
CA ASP A 135 -0.47 2.82 12.07
C ASP A 135 -1.01 3.69 10.91
N ARG A 136 -0.24 3.82 9.83
CA ARG A 136 -0.64 4.57 8.63
C ARG A 136 -1.87 3.98 7.95
N PHE A 137 -1.92 2.65 7.78
CA PHE A 137 -3.09 1.99 7.22
C PHE A 137 -4.32 2.20 8.10
N GLY A 138 -4.18 2.04 9.41
CA GLY A 138 -5.26 2.24 10.39
C GLY A 138 -5.79 3.67 10.41
N GLU A 139 -4.93 4.68 10.27
CA GLU A 139 -5.33 6.08 10.10
C GLU A 139 -6.22 6.26 8.87
N GLN A 140 -5.89 5.63 7.74
CA GLN A 140 -6.70 5.74 6.52
C GLN A 140 -8.05 5.06 6.66
N ILE A 141 -8.11 3.87 7.26
CA ILE A 141 -9.39 3.21 7.53
C ILE A 141 -10.26 4.08 8.46
N LYS A 142 -9.68 4.64 9.54
CA LYS A 142 -10.41 5.55 10.43
C LYS A 142 -10.93 6.79 9.70
N ARG A 143 -10.12 7.39 8.82
CA ARG A 143 -10.48 8.57 8.02
C ARG A 143 -11.66 8.26 7.09
N LEU A 144 -11.59 7.15 6.36
CA LEU A 144 -12.64 6.74 5.41
C LEU A 144 -13.94 6.31 6.09
N CYS A 145 -13.85 5.70 7.27
CA CYS A 145 -15.03 5.26 8.02
C CYS A 145 -15.69 6.37 8.86
N HIS A 146 -15.16 7.60 8.83
CA HIS A 146 -15.76 8.72 9.54
C HIS A 146 -17.16 9.03 9.00
N VAL A 147 -18.13 9.32 9.87
CA VAL A 147 -19.55 9.50 9.51
C VAL A 147 -19.74 10.56 8.41
N GLN A 148 -18.96 11.65 8.46
CA GLN A 148 -19.03 12.72 7.46
C GLN A 148 -18.39 12.34 6.12
N LYS A 149 -17.47 11.36 6.08
CA LYS A 149 -16.73 10.95 4.88
C LYS A 149 -17.23 9.65 4.25
N ARG A 150 -18.09 8.90 4.94
CA ARG A 150 -18.56 7.58 4.49
C ARG A 150 -19.34 7.63 3.17
N ASN A 151 -19.98 8.76 2.87
CA ASN A 151 -20.72 8.98 1.63
C ASN A 151 -19.90 9.75 0.58
N ASP A 152 -18.64 10.08 0.89
CA ASP A 152 -17.76 10.74 -0.07
C ASP A 152 -17.26 9.73 -1.10
N PHE A 153 -17.02 10.24 -2.31
CA PHE A 153 -16.34 9.48 -3.34
C PHE A 153 -14.92 9.11 -2.89
N VAL A 154 -14.54 7.85 -3.12
CA VAL A 154 -13.17 7.33 -2.96
C VAL A 154 -12.77 6.70 -4.27
N SER A 155 -11.57 7.00 -4.78
CA SER A 155 -11.13 6.41 -6.04
C SER A 155 -10.91 4.90 -5.94
N GLU A 156 -11.26 4.18 -7.01
CA GLU A 156 -11.05 2.73 -7.10
C GLU A 156 -9.56 2.36 -6.93
N ALA A 157 -8.67 3.15 -7.52
CA ALA A 157 -7.23 2.95 -7.40
C ALA A 157 -6.74 3.05 -5.95
N TYR A 158 -7.33 3.95 -5.15
CA TYR A 158 -7.05 4.06 -3.72
C TYR A 158 -7.55 2.84 -2.95
N LEU A 159 -8.77 2.36 -3.24
CA LEU A 159 -9.32 1.13 -2.65
C LEU A 159 -8.47 -0.11 -2.99
N LEU A 160 -8.02 -0.24 -4.23
CA LEU A 160 -7.11 -1.30 -4.65
C LEU A 160 -5.79 -1.25 -3.89
N THR A 161 -5.27 -0.04 -3.64
CA THR A 161 -4.04 0.16 -2.86
C THR A 161 -4.22 -0.28 -1.42
N LEU A 162 -5.34 0.06 -0.78
CA LEU A 162 -5.68 -0.45 0.56
C LEU A 162 -5.82 -1.98 0.57
N GLY A 163 -6.40 -2.58 -0.48
CA GLY A 163 -6.45 -4.03 -0.65
C GLY A 163 -5.05 -4.67 -0.72
N LYS A 164 -4.13 -4.05 -1.48
CA LYS A 164 -2.73 -4.49 -1.55
C LYS A 164 -2.04 -4.44 -0.19
N PHE A 165 -2.31 -3.44 0.66
CA PHE A 165 -1.77 -3.38 2.02
C PHE A 165 -2.16 -4.58 2.87
N ILE A 166 -3.43 -4.97 2.83
CA ILE A 166 -3.91 -6.15 3.54
C ILE A 166 -3.15 -7.38 3.07
N ASN A 167 -2.97 -7.54 1.75
CA ASN A 167 -2.19 -8.63 1.19
C ASN A 167 -0.72 -8.60 1.67
N THR A 168 -0.06 -7.44 1.64
CA THR A 168 1.31 -7.27 2.14
C THR A 168 1.45 -7.64 3.62
N PHE A 169 0.49 -7.26 4.48
CA PHE A 169 0.53 -7.66 5.89
C PHE A 169 0.43 -9.18 6.07
N VAL A 170 -0.46 -9.83 5.31
CA VAL A 170 -0.59 -11.28 5.31
C VAL A 170 0.72 -11.93 4.84
N GLU A 171 1.27 -11.47 3.71
CA GLU A 171 2.52 -12.01 3.16
C GLU A 171 3.69 -11.89 4.14
N LEU A 172 3.90 -10.70 4.72
CA LEU A 172 4.98 -10.46 5.68
C LEU A 172 4.84 -11.32 6.93
N ASP A 173 3.63 -11.47 7.49
CA ASP A 173 3.42 -12.29 8.68
C ASP A 173 3.63 -13.78 8.36
N GLN A 174 3.14 -14.27 7.22
CA GLN A 174 3.37 -15.66 6.79
C GLN A 174 4.86 -15.94 6.60
N LEU A 175 5.58 -15.06 5.89
CA LEU A 175 7.03 -15.21 5.69
C LEU A 175 7.79 -15.25 7.02
N LYS A 176 7.46 -14.33 7.93
CA LYS A 176 8.05 -14.29 9.28
C LYS A 176 7.72 -15.56 10.08
N ASN A 177 6.48 -16.07 10.02
CA ASN A 177 6.06 -17.28 10.74
C ASN A 177 6.73 -18.55 10.20
N MET A 178 6.95 -18.65 8.88
CA MET A 178 7.62 -19.79 8.26
C MET A 178 9.13 -19.83 8.55
N LYS A 179 9.74 -18.72 8.96
CA LYS A 179 11.20 -18.56 9.06
C LYS A 179 11.71 -18.65 10.50
N ALA A 180 11.73 -19.88 11.04
CA ALA A 180 12.37 -20.16 12.33
C ALA A 180 13.85 -19.70 12.42
N SER A 181 14.53 -19.58 11.27
CA SER A 181 15.91 -19.08 11.17
C SER A 181 16.08 -17.67 11.76
N ILE A 182 15.08 -16.81 11.60
CA ILE A 182 15.10 -15.43 12.11
C ILE A 182 15.14 -15.44 13.64
N SER A 183 14.26 -16.22 14.26
CA SER A 183 14.20 -16.34 15.72
C SER A 183 15.48 -16.95 16.30
N ASN A 184 16.05 -17.95 15.61
CA ASN A 184 17.29 -18.59 16.01
C ASN A 184 18.49 -17.63 15.94
N ASP A 185 18.61 -16.88 14.85
CA ASP A 185 19.69 -15.91 14.66
C ASP A 185 19.62 -14.78 15.69
N TYR A 186 18.43 -14.20 15.91
CA TYR A 186 18.25 -13.19 16.97
C TYR A 186 18.55 -13.76 18.37
N SER A 187 18.12 -14.99 18.64
CA SER A 187 18.41 -15.66 19.91
C SER A 187 19.88 -16.02 20.09
N ALA A 188 20.63 -16.23 19.01
CA ALA A 188 22.08 -16.45 19.05
C ALA A 188 22.83 -15.14 19.26
N PHE A 189 22.39 -14.04 18.65
CA PHE A 189 22.95 -12.70 18.88
C PHE A 189 22.76 -12.22 20.32
N ARG A 190 21.59 -12.49 20.92
CA ARG A 190 21.27 -12.07 22.28
C ARG A 190 22.02 -12.87 23.36
N ARG A 191 22.50 -14.06 23.04
CA ARG A 191 23.16 -14.98 23.97
C ARG A 191 24.66 -14.69 24.06
#